data_AF-A0A2J6X044-F1
#
_entry.id   AF-A0A2J6X044-F1
#
_cell.length_a   1.000
_cell.length_b   1.000
_cell.length_c   1.000
_cell.angle_alpha   90.00
_cell.angle_beta   90.00
_cell.angle_gamma   90.00
#
_symmetry.space_group_name_H-M   'P 1'
#
loop_
_entity.id
_entity.type
_entity.pdbx_description
1 polymer ?
#
loop_
_entity_poly.entity_id
_entity_poly.type
_entity_poly.pdbx_seq_one_letter_code
_entity_poly.pdbx_strand_id
1 'polypeptide(L)'
;VIPDELELIKETMIDMADNKKCCLILTTGGTGPAKRDVTPEATEAVCEKMMPGFGELMRQVSLQQVPTAILSRQTAGIRGSCLIVNLPGKPQSIKLCLDAVFPAIPYCIELIDGPFIDTDPSKVKAFRPKK
;
A
#
# COMPACT_ATOMS: atom_id res chain seq x y z
N VAL A 1 -0.95 -12.66 -9.77
CA VAL A 1 -0.77 -13.64 -8.68
C VAL A 1 0.61 -14.24 -8.85
N ILE A 2 1.45 -14.20 -7.83
CA ILE A 2 2.85 -14.64 -7.82
C ILE A 2 3.17 -15.31 -6.47
N PRO A 3 4.18 -16.19 -6.39
CA PRO A 3 4.66 -16.73 -5.12
C PRO A 3 5.37 -15.67 -4.24
N ASP A 4 5.55 -16.00 -2.96
CA ASP A 4 6.25 -15.17 -1.97
C ASP A 4 7.79 -15.24 -2.16
N GLU A 5 8.26 -14.83 -3.33
CA GLU A 5 9.68 -14.82 -3.71
C GLU A 5 10.17 -13.36 -3.88
N LEU A 6 11.19 -12.98 -3.10
CA LEU A 6 11.64 -11.58 -2.98
C LEU A 6 11.91 -10.92 -4.34
N GLU A 7 12.74 -11.56 -5.17
CA GLU A 7 13.13 -11.01 -6.47
C GLU A 7 11.93 -10.92 -7.43
N LEU A 8 11.06 -11.93 -7.46
CA LEU A 8 9.88 -11.91 -8.31
C LEU A 8 8.89 -10.80 -7.90
N ILE A 9 8.73 -10.55 -6.59
CA ILE A 9 7.89 -9.45 -6.10
C ILE A 9 8.49 -8.10 -6.52
N LYS A 10 9.81 -7.91 -6.36
CA LYS A 10 10.50 -6.69 -6.78
C LYS A 10 10.34 -6.44 -8.28
N GLU A 11 10.66 -7.44 -9.10
CA GLU A 11 10.57 -7.35 -10.57
C GLU A 11 9.13 -7.04 -11.01
N THR A 12 8.14 -7.65 -10.37
CA THR A 12 6.72 -7.38 -10.66
C THR A 12 6.35 -5.94 -10.33
N MET A 13 6.74 -5.42 -9.16
CA MET A 13 6.48 -4.03 -8.79
C MET A 13 7.18 -3.03 -9.73
N ILE A 14 8.43 -3.31 -10.08
CA ILE A 14 9.22 -2.51 -11.02
C ILE A 14 8.54 -2.50 -12.40
N ASP A 15 8.18 -3.65 -12.95
CA ASP A 15 7.50 -3.73 -14.24
C ASP A 15 6.16 -2.99 -14.24
N MET A 16 5.38 -3.13 -13.17
CA MET A 16 4.10 -2.42 -13.03
C MET A 16 4.27 -0.90 -12.98
N ALA A 17 5.23 -0.40 -12.21
CA ALA A 17 5.49 1.03 -12.09
C ALA A 17 6.14 1.60 -13.37
N ASP A 18 7.21 0.96 -13.86
CA ASP A 18 8.09 1.53 -14.86
C ASP A 18 7.61 1.26 -16.29
N ASN A 19 7.10 0.05 -16.57
CA ASN A 19 6.71 -0.35 -17.92
C ASN A 19 5.20 -0.20 -18.14
N LYS A 20 4.39 -0.66 -17.19
CA LYS A 20 2.92 -0.55 -17.27
C LYS A 20 2.37 0.79 -16.79
N LYS A 21 3.23 1.64 -16.23
CA LYS A 21 2.88 3.01 -15.78
C LYS A 21 1.72 3.03 -14.79
N CYS A 22 1.66 2.04 -13.89
CA CYS A 22 0.72 2.07 -12.78
C CYS A 22 1.02 3.28 -11.88
N CYS A 23 -0.01 4.03 -11.50
CA CYS A 23 0.11 5.11 -10.51
C CYS A 23 -0.13 4.62 -9.06
N LEU A 24 -0.72 3.44 -8.92
CA LEU A 24 -1.01 2.79 -7.65
C LEU A 24 -0.80 1.29 -7.79
N ILE A 25 -0.04 0.70 -6.87
CA ILE A 25 0.11 -0.74 -6.71
C ILE A 25 -0.36 -1.12 -5.30
N LEU A 26 -1.33 -2.02 -5.24
CA LEU A 26 -1.81 -2.61 -3.99
C LEU A 26 -1.36 -4.06 -3.95
N THR A 27 -0.53 -4.42 -2.97
CA THR A 27 -0.18 -5.83 -2.72
C THR A 27 -1.05 -6.41 -1.62
N THR A 28 -1.20 -7.74 -1.59
CA THR A 28 -1.98 -8.44 -0.57
C THR A 28 -1.26 -9.73 -0.18
N GLY A 29 -0.96 -9.88 1.12
CA GLY A 29 -0.24 -11.05 1.65
C GLY A 29 1.26 -10.80 1.87
N GLY A 30 1.93 -11.76 2.51
CA GLY A 30 3.39 -11.74 2.71
C GLY A 30 3.93 -10.62 3.62
N THR A 31 3.13 -10.11 4.56
CA THR A 31 3.51 -9.00 5.48
C THR A 31 3.62 -9.41 6.95
N GLY A 32 3.54 -10.70 7.28
CA GLY A 32 3.66 -11.18 8.65
C GLY A 32 5.11 -11.34 9.11
N PRO A 33 5.33 -12.00 10.26
CA PRO A 33 6.66 -12.21 10.82
C PRO A 33 7.36 -13.48 10.30
N ALA A 34 6.70 -14.28 9.46
CA ALA A 34 7.28 -15.54 8.99
C ALA A 34 8.45 -15.27 8.03
N LYS A 35 9.46 -16.16 7.99
CA LYS A 35 10.64 -15.99 7.13
C LYS A 35 10.35 -15.84 5.63
N ARG A 36 9.20 -16.37 5.18
CA ARG A 36 8.75 -16.27 3.78
C ARG A 36 8.05 -14.93 3.47
N ASP A 37 7.63 -14.19 4.49
CA ASP A 37 6.83 -12.98 4.34
C ASP A 37 7.77 -11.81 4.01
N VAL A 38 8.08 -11.65 2.73
CA VAL A 38 9.10 -10.73 2.20
C VAL A 38 8.54 -9.54 1.41
N THR A 39 7.22 -9.33 1.45
CA THR A 39 6.58 -8.23 0.68
C THR A 39 7.02 -6.84 1.14
N PRO A 40 7.16 -6.55 2.45
CA PRO A 40 7.70 -5.27 2.91
C PRO A 40 9.13 -5.02 2.45
N GLU A 41 10.02 -6.03 2.52
CA GLU A 41 11.39 -5.96 2.03
C GLU A 41 11.44 -5.66 0.54
N ALA A 42 10.61 -6.35 -0.25
CA ALA A 42 10.51 -6.10 -1.68
C ALA A 42 10.06 -4.65 -1.95
N THR A 43 9.09 -4.16 -1.18
CA THR A 43 8.55 -2.79 -1.33
C THR A 43 9.63 -1.75 -1.00
N GLU A 44 10.33 -1.90 0.12
CA GLU A 44 11.43 -1.01 0.54
C GLU A 44 12.57 -1.01 -0.48
N ALA A 45 12.89 -2.17 -1.07
CA ALA A 45 13.98 -2.29 -2.04
C ALA A 45 13.70 -1.57 -3.37
N VAL A 46 12.43 -1.36 -3.75
CA VAL A 46 12.06 -0.74 -5.03
C VAL A 46 11.60 0.71 -4.91
N CYS A 47 11.29 1.18 -3.70
CA CYS A 47 10.82 2.53 -3.44
C CYS A 47 11.99 3.49 -3.15
N GLU A 48 11.88 4.71 -3.68
CA GLU A 48 12.83 5.80 -3.45
C GLU A 48 12.51 6.59 -2.17
N LYS A 49 11.24 6.57 -1.74
CA LYS A 49 10.78 7.25 -0.54
C LYS A 49 9.71 6.44 0.17
N MET A 50 9.91 6.13 1.44
CA MET A 50 8.94 5.42 2.27
C MET A 50 7.93 6.38 2.89
N MET A 51 6.72 5.87 3.13
CA MET A 51 5.57 6.59 3.69
C MET A 51 5.14 5.94 5.02
N PRO A 52 5.88 6.16 6.12
CA PRO A 52 5.70 5.43 7.38
C PRO A 52 4.27 5.54 7.97
N GLY A 53 3.61 6.69 7.77
CA GLY A 53 2.24 6.93 8.23
C GLY A 53 1.20 5.93 7.71
N PHE A 54 1.41 5.32 6.54
CA PHE A 54 0.52 4.27 6.05
C PHE A 54 0.60 3.01 6.91
N GLY A 55 1.81 2.53 7.19
CA GLY A 55 2.00 1.34 8.02
C GLY A 55 1.50 1.56 9.45
N GLU A 56 1.76 2.74 10.00
CA GLU A 56 1.28 3.16 11.33
C GLU A 56 -0.26 3.13 11.41
N LEU A 57 -0.94 3.82 10.50
CA LEU A 57 -2.40 3.89 10.49
C LEU A 57 -3.04 2.52 10.25
N MET A 58 -2.54 1.75 9.28
CA MET A 58 -3.08 0.42 8.97
C MET A 58 -2.94 -0.53 10.16
N ARG A 59 -1.82 -0.49 10.91
CA ARG A 59 -1.68 -1.27 12.15
C ARG A 59 -2.62 -0.77 13.25
N GLN A 60 -2.74 0.55 13.42
CA GLN A 60 -3.62 1.14 14.43
C GLN A 60 -5.09 0.73 14.23
N VAL A 61 -5.63 0.83 13.02
CA VAL A 61 -7.03 0.44 12.76
C VAL A 61 -7.22 -1.07 12.88
N SER A 62 -6.24 -1.87 12.45
CA SER A 62 -6.31 -3.33 12.57
C SER A 62 -6.27 -3.79 14.04
N LEU A 63 -5.55 -3.07 14.91
CA LEU A 63 -5.44 -3.36 16.34
C LEU A 63 -6.80 -3.28 17.06
N GLN A 64 -7.73 -2.47 16.55
CA GLN A 64 -9.09 -2.38 17.08
C GLN A 64 -9.91 -3.67 16.84
N GLN A 65 -9.49 -4.53 15.90
CA GLN A 65 -10.16 -5.79 15.61
C GLN A 65 -9.39 -7.01 16.12
N VAL A 66 -8.05 -7.02 15.99
CA VAL A 66 -7.22 -8.16 16.35
C VAL A 66 -5.95 -7.72 17.10
N PRO A 67 -5.66 -8.27 18.30
CA PRO A 67 -4.45 -7.92 19.05
C PRO A 67 -3.14 -8.20 18.31
N THR A 68 -3.15 -9.19 17.41
CA THR A 68 -1.97 -9.59 16.63
C THR A 68 -1.66 -8.65 15.46
N ALA A 69 -2.43 -7.58 15.25
CA ALA A 69 -2.16 -6.57 14.21
C ALA A 69 -0.75 -5.97 14.30
N ILE A 70 -0.17 -5.94 15.50
CA ILE A 70 1.19 -5.45 15.76
C ILE A 70 2.28 -6.29 15.08
N LEU A 71 1.98 -7.54 14.71
CA LEU A 71 2.93 -8.42 14.01
C LEU A 71 3.04 -8.11 12.51
N SER A 72 2.15 -7.27 11.98
CA SER A 72 2.17 -6.89 10.58
C SER A 72 3.29 -5.89 10.28
N ARG A 73 4.07 -6.20 9.27
CA ARG A 73 5.16 -5.38 8.74
C ARG A 73 4.75 -4.55 7.52
N GLN A 74 3.44 -4.43 7.26
CA GLN A 74 2.92 -3.64 6.15
C GLN A 74 3.47 -2.21 6.14
N THR A 75 3.79 -1.73 4.94
CA THR A 75 4.33 -0.40 4.69
C THR A 75 3.77 0.18 3.39
N ALA A 76 4.18 1.39 3.06
CA ALA A 76 3.93 2.00 1.76
C ALA A 76 5.14 2.84 1.34
N GLY A 77 5.35 2.99 0.03
CA GLY A 77 6.44 3.77 -0.52
C GLY A 77 6.14 4.26 -1.93
N ILE A 78 7.02 5.13 -2.42
CA ILE A 78 6.91 5.79 -3.71
C ILE A 78 8.05 5.31 -4.61
N ARG A 79 7.70 4.96 -5.85
CA ARG A 79 8.63 4.68 -6.96
C ARG A 79 8.21 5.54 -8.16
N GLY A 80 9.02 6.52 -8.55
CA GLY A 80 8.61 7.54 -9.52
C GLY A 80 7.26 8.18 -9.16
N SER A 81 6.29 8.10 -10.07
CA SER A 81 4.91 8.58 -9.88
C SER A 81 3.92 7.49 -9.43
N CYS A 82 4.43 6.37 -8.90
CA CYS A 82 3.63 5.25 -8.39
C CYS A 82 3.68 5.17 -6.86
N LEU A 83 2.51 5.12 -6.22
CA LEU A 83 2.38 4.75 -4.82
C LEU A 83 2.23 3.21 -4.70
N ILE A 84 3.01 2.59 -3.82
CA ILE A 84 2.92 1.15 -3.50
C ILE A 84 2.44 1.01 -2.06
N VAL A 85 1.36 0.24 -1.82
CA VAL A 85 0.79 0.01 -0.48
C VAL A 85 0.64 -1.49 -0.24
N ASN A 86 1.16 -1.98 0.89
CA ASN A 86 0.99 -3.38 1.28
C ASN A 86 -0.27 -3.56 2.13
N LEU A 87 -1.20 -4.38 1.66
CA LEU A 87 -2.44 -4.71 2.36
C LEU A 87 -2.34 -6.11 3.01
N PRO A 88 -3.13 -6.37 4.05
CA PRO A 88 -3.23 -7.70 4.65
C PRO A 88 -3.85 -8.72 3.67
N GLY A 89 -3.72 -10.02 3.97
CA GLY A 89 -4.22 -11.08 3.07
C GLY A 89 -5.71 -11.43 3.19
N LYS A 90 -6.40 -11.03 4.27
CA LYS A 90 -7.81 -11.38 4.51
C LYS A 90 -8.74 -10.31 3.92
N PRO A 91 -9.79 -10.68 3.14
CA PRO A 91 -10.71 -9.70 2.52
C PRO A 91 -11.29 -8.67 3.48
N GLN A 92 -11.68 -9.07 4.69
CA GLN A 92 -12.20 -8.16 5.70
C GLN A 92 -11.14 -7.15 6.19
N SER A 93 -9.90 -7.62 6.41
CA SER A 93 -8.78 -6.76 6.80
C SER A 93 -8.35 -5.83 5.66
N ILE A 94 -8.42 -6.30 4.41
CA ILE A 94 -8.16 -5.47 3.21
C ILE A 94 -9.13 -4.29 3.20
N LYS A 95 -10.43 -4.57 3.34
CA LYS A 95 -11.45 -3.52 3.39
C LYS A 95 -11.20 -2.51 4.51
N LEU A 96 -10.91 -2.99 5.72
CA LEU A 96 -10.60 -2.14 6.87
C LEU A 96 -9.41 -1.21 6.61
N CYS A 97 -8.29 -1.74 6.10
CA CYS A 97 -7.10 -0.95 5.79
C CYS A 97 -7.38 0.07 4.67
N LEU A 98 -8.07 -0.34 3.60
CA LEU A 98 -8.43 0.55 2.50
C LEU A 98 -9.34 1.69 2.97
N ASP A 99 -10.39 1.39 3.73
CA ASP A 99 -11.29 2.43 4.25
C ASP A 99 -10.53 3.47 5.09
N ALA A 100 -9.42 3.08 5.75
CA ALA A 100 -8.57 3.97 6.53
C ALA A 100 -7.59 4.81 5.70
N VAL A 101 -6.87 4.21 4.73
CA VAL A 101 -5.78 4.91 4.01
C VAL A 101 -6.22 5.51 2.67
N PHE A 102 -7.25 4.96 2.03
CA PHE A 102 -7.69 5.39 0.71
C PHE A 102 -8.17 6.85 0.65
N PRO A 103 -8.72 7.47 1.72
CA PRO A 103 -9.00 8.92 1.70
C PRO A 103 -7.80 9.80 1.33
N ALA A 104 -6.57 9.36 1.61
CA ALA A 104 -5.34 10.09 1.31
C ALA A 104 -4.70 9.71 -0.03
N ILE A 105 -5.00 8.52 -0.56
CA ILE A 105 -4.35 7.97 -1.77
C ILE A 105 -4.51 8.88 -3.00
N PRO A 106 -5.71 9.37 -3.36
CA PRO A 106 -5.87 10.21 -4.54
C PRO A 106 -5.03 11.48 -4.53
N TYR A 107 -4.94 12.16 -3.38
CA TYR A 107 -4.11 13.35 -3.25
C TYR A 107 -2.62 13.02 -3.21
N CYS A 108 -2.23 11.91 -2.57
CA CYS A 108 -0.85 11.43 -2.61
C CYS A 108 -0.37 11.19 -4.05
N ILE A 109 -1.21 10.57 -4.89
CA ILE A 109 -0.89 10.29 -6.30
C ILE A 109 -0.75 11.60 -7.09
N GLU A 110 -1.62 12.58 -6.85
CA GLU A 110 -1.53 13.91 -7.46
C GLU A 110 -0.22 14.63 -7.07
N LEU A 111 0.24 14.50 -5.82
CA LEU A 111 1.48 15.10 -5.34
C LEU A 111 2.77 14.47 -5.89
N ILE A 112 2.69 13.27 -6.45
CA ILE A 112 3.82 12.56 -7.08
C ILE A 112 3.71 12.58 -8.61
N ASP A 113 3.02 13.58 -9.17
CA ASP A 113 2.82 13.77 -10.62
C ASP A 113 2.07 12.60 -11.31
N GLY A 114 1.27 11.87 -10.54
CA GLY A 114 0.35 10.85 -11.03
C GLY A 114 -0.95 11.44 -11.58
N PRO A 115 -1.83 10.58 -12.15
CA PRO A 115 -3.11 11.02 -12.70
C PRO A 115 -4.08 11.45 -11.59
N PHE A 116 -5.05 12.27 -11.97
CA PHE A 116 -6.16 12.61 -11.09
C PHE A 116 -7.08 11.40 -10.87
N ILE A 117 -7.27 11.02 -9.61
CA ILE A 117 -8.19 9.97 -9.17
C ILE A 117 -9.25 10.61 -8.28
N ASP A 118 -10.51 10.19 -8.37
CA ASP A 118 -11.52 10.58 -7.39
C ASP A 118 -12.36 9.37 -6.96
N THR A 119 -13.08 9.52 -5.86
CA THR A 119 -13.88 8.45 -5.27
C THR A 119 -15.34 8.87 -5.11
N ASP A 120 -16.23 7.89 -5.19
CA ASP A 120 -17.62 8.08 -4.81
C ASP A 120 -17.69 8.43 -3.30
N PRO A 121 -18.11 9.66 -2.94
CA PRO A 121 -18.07 10.13 -1.55
C PRO A 121 -19.05 9.39 -0.64
N SER A 122 -20.01 8.64 -1.20
CA SER A 122 -20.89 7.75 -0.41
C SER A 122 -20.17 6.49 0.08
N LYS A 123 -19.01 6.16 -0.50
CA LYS A 123 -18.20 4.97 -0.16
C LYS A 123 -16.92 5.35 0.55
N VAL A 124 -16.13 6.23 -0.07
CA VAL A 124 -14.87 6.74 0.47
C VAL A 124 -14.75 8.20 0.04
N LYS A 125 -14.49 9.11 0.98
CA LYS A 125 -14.29 10.52 0.66
C LYS A 125 -12.80 10.81 0.49
N ALA A 126 -12.35 10.99 -0.75
CA ALA A 126 -11.00 11.48 -1.04
C ALA A 126 -10.84 12.90 -0.47
N PHE A 127 -9.79 13.10 0.33
CA PHE A 127 -9.48 14.41 0.91
C PHE A 127 -8.48 15.16 0.02
N ARG A 128 -8.78 16.44 -0.26
CA ARG A 128 -7.88 17.40 -0.88
C ARG A 128 -7.91 18.71 -0.10
N PRO A 129 -6.76 19.33 0.21
CA PRO A 129 -6.73 20.66 0.79
C PRO A 129 -7.43 21.67 -0.12
N LYS A 130 -8.20 22.60 0.47
CA LYS A 130 -8.70 23.76 -0.26
C LYS A 130 -7.51 24.68 -0.54
N LYS A 131 -7.42 25.20 -1.76
CA LYS A 131 -6.48 26.28 -2.11
C LYS A 131 -6.80 27.54 -1.33
#